data_AF-A0A943XCG1-F1
#
_entry.id   AF-A0A943XCG1-F1
#
_cell.length_a   1.000
_cell.length_b   1.000
_cell.length_c   1.000
_cell.angle_alpha   90.00
_cell.angle_beta   90.00
_cell.angle_gamma   90.00
#
_symmetry.space_group_name_H-M   'P 1'
#
loop_
_entity.id
_entity.type
_entity.pdbx_description
1 polymer ?
#
loop_
_entity_poly.entity_id
_entity_poly.type
_entity_poly.pdbx_seq_one_letter_code
_entity_poly.pdbx_strand_id
1 'polypeptide(L)' 'MKFEDKLKKLEQLVSKMEAGELSLDDMITAFEEGRRLADECQQSLDSIRLRIEKVTKAGEVEEFKA' A
#
# COMPACT_ATOMS: atom_id res chain seq x y z
N MET A 1 8.31 6.81 2.86
CA MET A 1 7.50 6.97 1.63
C MET A 1 6.04 7.06 2.03
N LYS A 2 5.25 7.98 1.44
CA LYS A 2 3.81 8.10 1.77
C LYS A 2 3.03 6.91 1.21
N PHE A 3 1.82 6.67 1.71
CA PHE A 3 0.95 5.60 1.20
C PHE A 3 0.74 5.70 -0.32
N GLU A 4 0.39 6.89 -0.81
CA GLU A 4 0.14 7.16 -2.23
C GLU A 4 1.36 6.83 -3.11
N ASP A 5 2.57 7.20 -2.64
CA ASP A 5 3.81 6.91 -3.34
C ASP A 5 4.07 5.39 -3.43
N LYS A 6 3.81 4.64 -2.35
CA LYS A 6 3.97 3.18 -2.33
C LYS A 6 2.98 2.50 -3.25
N LEU A 7 1.71 2.94 -3.21
CA LEU A 7 0.65 2.42 -4.06
C LEU A 7 0.98 2.67 -5.54
N LYS A 8 1.38 3.89 -5.88
CA LYS A 8 1.80 4.24 -7.25
C LYS A 8 2.98 3.40 -7.72
N LYS A 9 3.98 3.17 -6.85
CA LYS A 9 5.12 2.32 -7.19
C LYS A 9 4.69 0.87 -7.42
N LEU A 10 3.77 0.35 -6.60
CA LEU A 10 3.21 -0.99 -6.76
C LEU A 10 2.45 -1.12 -8.09
N GLU A 11 1.59 -0.16 -8.43
CA GLU A 11 0.86 -0.14 -9.72
C GLU A 11 1.80 -0.14 -10.93
N GLN A 12 2.85 0.67 -10.88
CA GLN A 12 3.87 0.70 -11.94
C GLN A 12 4.59 -0.63 -12.08
N LEU A 13 4.87 -1.30 -10.96
CA LEU A 13 5.57 -2.56 -10.95
C LEU A 13 4.68 -3.69 -11.51
N VAL A 14 3.41 -3.73 -11.12
CA VAL A 14 2.39 -4.64 -11.68
C VAL A 14 2.26 -4.42 -13.19
N SER A 15 2.13 -3.17 -13.63
CA SER A 15 2.02 -2.84 -15.07
C SER A 15 3.23 -3.34 -15.88
N LYS A 16 4.44 -3.25 -15.34
CA LYS A 16 5.65 -3.80 -15.99
C LYS A 16 5.64 -5.32 -16.05
N MET A 17 5.17 -5.98 -15.01
CA MET A 17 5.04 -7.44 -14.99
C MET A 17 4.00 -7.93 -16.00
N GLU A 18 2.86 -7.24 -16.10
CA GLU A 18 1.78 -7.55 -17.05
C GLU A 18 2.16 -7.28 -18.51
N ALA A 19 3.03 -6.30 -18.76
CA ALA A 19 3.55 -6.02 -20.09
C ALA A 19 4.41 -7.17 -20.66
N GLY A 20 4.94 -8.06 -19.81
CA GLY A 20 5.73 -9.21 -20.22
C GLY A 20 7.12 -8.86 -20.78
N GLU A 21 7.59 -7.63 -20.52
CA GLU A 21 8.89 -7.13 -21.03
C GLU A 21 10.07 -7.45 -20.08
N LEU A 22 9.80 -8.05 -18.92
CA LEU A 22 10.82 -8.38 -17.92
C LEU A 22 11.47 -9.73 -18.20
N SER A 23 12.78 -9.82 -17.96
CA SER A 23 13.46 -11.10 -17.87
C SER A 23 12.95 -11.90 -16.66
N LEU A 24 13.26 -13.20 -16.60
CA LEU A 24 12.85 -14.04 -15.47
C LEU A 24 13.42 -13.54 -14.14
N ASP A 25 14.69 -13.13 -14.12
CA ASP A 25 15.36 -12.61 -12.92
C ASP A 25 14.77 -11.27 -12.49
N ASP A 26 14.45 -10.40 -13.46
CA ASP A 26 13.79 -9.13 -13.20
C ASP A 26 12.36 -9.34 -12.68
N MET A 27 11.65 -10.37 -13.17
CA MET A 27 10.30 -10.70 -12.73
C MET A 27 10.28 -11.19 -11.28
N ILE A 28 11.29 -11.96 -10.86
CA ILE A 28 11.45 -12.37 -9.45
C ILE A 28 11.70 -11.14 -8.58
N THR A 29 12.63 -10.28 -8.99
CA THR A 29 12.96 -9.05 -8.26
C THR A 29 11.74 -8.12 -8.15
N ALA A 30 11.00 -7.95 -9.25
CA ALA A 30 9.78 -7.17 -9.29
C ALA A 30 8.73 -7.75 -8.34
N PHE A 31 8.52 -9.07 -8.37
CA PHE A 31 7.55 -9.73 -7.50
C PHE A 31 7.88 -9.53 -6.00
N GLU A 32 9.15 -9.69 -5.61
CA GLU A 32 9.58 -9.49 -4.22
C GLU A 32 9.34 -8.03 -3.76
N GLU A 33 9.69 -7.05 -4.60
CA GLU A 33 9.42 -5.66 -4.29
C GLU A 33 7.92 -5.34 -4.25
N GLY A 34 7.15 -5.88 -5.19
CA GLY A 34 5.69 -5.74 -5.23
C GLY A 34 5.05 -6.29 -3.96
N ARG A 35 5.49 -7.46 -3.49
CA ARG A 35 5.00 -8.06 -2.25
C ARG A 35 5.30 -7.18 -1.04
N ARG A 36 6.53 -6.68 -0.94
CA ARG A 36 6.92 -5.76 0.15
C ARG A 36 6.06 -4.49 0.15
N LEU A 37 5.85 -3.87 -1.01
CA LEU A 37 5.02 -2.67 -1.13
C LEU A 37 3.56 -2.94 -0.74
N ALA A 38 3.00 -4.08 -1.14
CA ALA A 38 1.65 -4.48 -0.78
C ALA A 38 1.50 -4.65 0.74
N ASP A 39 2.44 -5.34 1.39
CA ASP A 39 2.43 -5.53 2.84
C ASP A 39 2.53 -4.17 3.59
N GLU A 40 3.37 -3.25 3.10
CA GLU A 40 3.49 -1.90 3.67
C GLU A 40 2.21 -1.05 3.50
N CYS A 41 1.54 -1.18 2.35
CA CYS A 41 0.24 -0.53 2.12
C CYS A 41 -0.81 -1.07 3.09
N GLN A 42 -0.87 -2.39 3.26
CA GLN A 42 -1.81 -3.04 4.18
C GLN A 42 -1.58 -2.57 5.62
N GLN A 43 -0.33 -2.55 6.10
CA GLN A 43 0.01 -2.04 7.44
C GLN A 43 -0.41 -0.58 7.64
N SER A 44 -0.25 0.25 6.60
CA SER A 44 -0.67 1.65 6.66
C SER A 44 -2.18 1.77 6.84
N LEU A 45 -2.95 0.99 6.07
CA LEU A 45 -4.41 0.95 6.17
C LEU A 45 -4.87 0.41 7.53
N ASP A 46 -4.23 -0.63 8.05
CA ASP A 46 -4.57 -1.21 9.35
C ASP A 46 -4.30 -0.23 10.50
N SER A 47 -3.20 0.51 10.43
CA SER A 47 -2.91 1.57 11.41
C SER A 47 -3.97 2.66 11.39
N ILE A 48 -4.45 3.06 10.20
CA ILE A 48 -5.51 4.07 10.06
C ILE A 48 -6.84 3.51 10.59
N ARG A 49 -7.19 2.27 10.24
CA ARG A 49 -8.40 1.59 10.74
C ARG A 49 -8.42 1.51 12.26
N LEU A 50 -7.31 1.12 12.89
CA LEU A 50 -7.20 1.06 14.34
C LEU A 50 -7.36 2.45 14.98
N ARG A 51 -6.82 3.49 14.34
CA ARG A 51 -6.98 4.87 14.83
C ARG A 51 -8.43 5.32 14.74
N ILE A 52 -9.11 5.05 13.62
CA ILE A 52 -10.54 5.31 13.46
C ILE A 52 -11.34 4.57 14.53
N GLU A 53 -11.09 3.27 14.73
CA GLU A 53 -11.80 2.46 15.73
C GLU A 53 -11.65 3.00 17.15
N LYS A 54 -10.44 3.47 17.53
CA LYS A 54 -10.19 4.09 18.83
C LYS A 54 -10.97 5.38 19.01
N VAL A 55 -10.98 6.24 18.00
CA VAL A 55 -11.70 7.53 18.01
C VAL A 55 -13.21 7.28 18.11
N THR A 56 -13.76 6.36 17.31
CA THR A 56 -15.19 6.02 17.32
C THR A 56 -15.63 5.37 18.64
N LYS A 57 -14.83 4.48 19.23
CA LYS A 57 -15.14 3.85 20.53
C LYS A 57 -15.01 4.80 21.72
N ALA A 58 -14.18 5.84 21.61
CA ALA A 58 -14.01 6.84 22.66
C ALA A 58 -15.14 7.88 22.69
N GLY A 59 -16.08 7.87 21.74
CA GLY A 59 -17.19 8.84 21.67
C GLY A 59 -16.77 10.23 21.18
N GLU A 60 -15.49 10.47 20.92
CA GLU A 60 -14.96 11.69 20.35
C GLU A 60 -14.90 11.57 18.82
N VAL A 61 -16.04 11.59 18.15
CA VAL A 61 -16.04 11.82 16.70
C VAL A 61 -15.90 13.32 16.47
N GLU A 62 -14.68 13.85 16.54
CA GLU A 62 -14.41 15.12 15.87
C GLU A 62 -14.30 14.85 14.37
N GLU A 63 -15.21 15.47 13.61
CA GLU A 63 -15.22 15.46 12.15
C GLU A 63 -13.81 15.78 11.62
N PHE A 64 -13.16 14.79 11.02
CA PHE A 64 -11.97 15.02 10.21
C PHE A 64 -12.40 15.82 8.98
N LYS A 65 -12.27 17.15 9.04
CA LYS A 65 -12.46 18.01 7.87
C LYS A 65 -11.32 17.78 6.89
N ALA A 66 -11.72 17.50 5.65
CA ALA A 66 -10.87 17.34 4.47
C ALA A 66 -10.12 18.63 4.12
#